data_AF-A0A7C1A2V4-F1
#
_entry.id   AF-A0A7C1A2V4-F1
#
_cell.length_a   1.000
_cell.length_b   1.000
_cell.length_c   1.000
_cell.angle_alpha   90.00
_cell.angle_beta   90.00
_cell.angle_gamma   90.00
#
_symmetry.space_group_name_H-M   'P 1'
#
loop_
_entity.id
_entity.type
_entity.pdbx_description
1 polymer ?
#
loop_
_entity_poly.entity_id
_entity_poly.type
_entity_poly.pdbx_seq_one_letter_code
_entity_poly.pdbx_strand_id
1 'polypeptide(L)' 'MQKNVDIFNKTEKRPYKLSISFGIKKCDPRSPYSLDEILDEADKLMYEQKRQKRDHS' A
#
# COMPACT_ATOMS: atom_id res chain seq x y z
N MET A 1 6.52 -5.79 0.70
CA MET A 1 6.13 -5.42 -0.68
C MET A 1 6.90 -4.22 -1.20
N GLN A 2 7.12 -3.14 -0.43
CA GLN A 2 7.90 -1.95 -0.87
C GLN A 2 9.26 -2.31 -1.49
N LYS A 3 10.01 -3.23 -0.86
CA LYS A 3 11.31 -3.71 -1.35
C LYS A 3 11.29 -4.22 -2.79
N ASN A 4 10.21 -4.83 -3.24
CA ASN A 4 10.11 -5.36 -4.61
C ASN A 4 9.99 -4.23 -5.63
N VAL A 5 9.24 -3.18 -5.29
CA VAL A 5 9.14 -1.95 -6.10
C VAL A 5 10.50 -1.24 -6.13
N ASP A 6 11.21 -1.20 -5.01
CA ASP A 6 12.54 -0.58 -4.93
C ASP A 6 13.58 -1.34 -5.76
N ILE A 7 13.54 -2.68 -5.73
CA ILE A 7 14.39 -3.52 -6.58
C ILE A 7 14.06 -3.28 -8.05
N PHE A 8 12.78 -3.29 -8.43
CA PHE A 8 12.35 -3.04 -9.80
C PHE A 8 12.83 -1.68 -10.32
N ASN A 9 12.68 -0.61 -9.52
CA ASN A 9 13.17 0.72 -9.87
C ASN A 9 14.70 0.82 -10.00
N LYS A 10 15.45 -0.10 -9.37
CA LYS A 10 16.92 -0.17 -9.48
C LYS A 10 17.37 -0.99 -10.67
N THR A 11 16.61 -2.02 -11.05
CA THR A 11 16.98 -2.95 -12.13
C THR A 11 16.50 -2.48 -13.50
N GLU A 12 15.39 -1.74 -13.56
CA GLU A 12 14.78 -1.31 -14.81
C GLU A 12 15.34 0.03 -15.31
N LYS A 13 15.78 0.08 -16.57
CA LYS A 13 16.19 1.33 -17.23
C LYS A 13 14.97 2.07 -17.76
N ARG A 14 14.17 2.66 -16.87
CA ARG A 14 13.03 3.51 -17.22
C ARG A 14 13.33 4.97 -16.88
N PRO A 15 12.79 5.94 -17.64
CA PRO A 15 13.00 7.36 -17.36
C PRO A 15 12.24 7.86 -16.12
N TYR A 16 11.52 6.98 -15.42
CA TYR A 16 10.76 7.29 -14.21
C TYR A 16 10.88 6.16 -13.19
N LYS A 17 10.70 6.51 -11.92
CA LYS A 17 10.58 5.55 -10.82
C LYS A 17 9.10 5.31 -10.50
N LEU A 18 8.72 4.07 -10.30
CA LEU A 18 7.40 3.71 -9.81
C LEU A 18 7.28 3.99 -8.32
N SER A 19 6.15 4.58 -7.93
CA SER A 19 5.77 4.74 -6.52
C SER A 19 4.35 4.23 -6.36
N ILE A 20 4.17 3.23 -5.51
CA ILE A 20 2.87 2.55 -5.30
C ILE A 20 2.51 2.68 -3.84
N SER A 21 1.27 3.09 -3.54
CA SER A 21 0.73 3.08 -2.17
C SER A 21 -0.32 1.99 -2.02
N PHE A 22 -0.28 1.24 -0.92
CA PHE A 22 -1.20 0.13 -0.67
C PHE A 22 -1.49 0.01 0.83
N GLY A 23 -2.68 -0.49 1.16
CA GLY A 23 -3.08 -0.86 2.52
C GLY A 23 -3.48 -2.33 2.56
N ILE A 24 -3.13 -3.00 3.66
CA ILE A 24 -3.34 -4.44 3.81
C ILE A 24 -4.04 -4.67 5.15
N LYS A 25 -5.26 -5.20 5.10
CA LYS A 25 -5.97 -5.68 6.28
C LYS A 25 -6.11 -7.20 6.22
N LYS A 26 -5.77 -7.87 7.31
CA LYS A 26 -6.01 -9.31 7.46
C LYS A 26 -7.50 -9.53 7.74
N CYS A 27 -8.17 -10.27 6.87
CA CYS A 27 -9.52 -10.75 7.11
C CYS A 27 -9.45 -12.06 7.93
N ASP A 28 -10.11 -12.09 9.07
CA ASP A 28 -10.38 -13.32 9.80
C ASP A 28 -11.86 -13.68 9.57
N PRO A 29 -12.17 -14.86 8.99
CA PRO A 29 -13.55 -15.29 8.76
C PRO A 29 -14.39 -15.39 10.04
N ARG A 30 -13.76 -15.45 11.22
CA ARG A 30 -14.43 -15.48 12.53
C ARG A 30 -14.61 -14.08 13.13
N SER A 31 -14.10 -13.06 12.46
CA SER A 31 -14.21 -11.67 12.89
C SER A 31 -15.66 -11.18 12.79
N PRO A 32 -16.11 -10.33 13.72
CA PRO A 32 -17.42 -9.68 13.60
C PRO A 32 -17.47 -8.60 12.50
N TYR A 33 -16.32 -8.23 11.92
CA TYR A 33 -16.24 -7.20 10.88
C TYR A 33 -16.82 -7.67 9.56
N SER A 34 -17.64 -6.80 8.97
CA SER A 34 -18.12 -6.94 7.60
C SER A 34 -16.97 -6.76 6.59
N LEU A 35 -17.19 -7.22 5.36
CA LEU A 35 -16.24 -7.00 4.27
C LEU A 35 -16.02 -5.50 4.01
N ASP A 36 -17.07 -4.69 4.10
CA ASP A 36 -16.97 -3.24 3.88
C ASP A 36 -16.08 -2.56 4.92
N GLU A 37 -16.18 -2.95 6.20
CA GLU A 37 -15.30 -2.43 7.26
C GLU A 37 -13.84 -2.83 7.04
N ILE A 38 -13.60 -4.07 6.58
CA ILE A 38 -12.26 -4.56 6.27
C ILE A 38 -11.66 -3.79 5.08
N LEU A 39 -12.48 -3.49 4.06
CA LEU A 39 -12.06 -2.69 2.91
C LEU A 39 -11.81 -1.23 3.29
N ASP A 40 -12.69 -0.61 4.06
CA ASP A 40 -12.53 0.76 4.54
C ASP A 40 -11.24 0.93 5.37
N GLU A 41 -10.91 -0.06 6.20
CA GLU A 41 -9.65 -0.05 6.95
C GLU A 41 -8.42 -0.23 6.03
N ALA A 42 -8.50 -1.11 5.02
CA ALA A 42 -7.45 -1.25 4.03
C ALA A 42 -7.23 0.05 3.23
N ASP A 43 -8.32 0.74 2.87
CA ASP A 43 -8.26 2.02 2.17
C ASP A 43 -7.64 3.12 3.04
N LYS A 44 -8.01 3.20 4.32
CA LYS A 44 -7.38 4.12 5.29
C LYS A 44 -5.87 3.91 5.35
N LEU A 45 -5.42 2.67 5.51
CA LEU A 45 -3.99 2.31 5.53
C LEU A 45 -3.28 2.70 4.22
N MET A 46 -3.94 2.54 3.07
CA MET A 46 -3.41 2.98 1.78
C MET A 46 -3.23 4.50 1.73
N TYR A 47 -4.23 5.25 2.20
CA TYR A 47 -4.16 6.72 2.23
C TYR A 47 -3.09 7.22 3.19
N GLU A 48 -2.93 6.62 4.36
CA GLU A 48 -1.86 6.93 5.30
C GLU A 48 -0.48 6.71 4.66
N GLN A 49 -0.27 5.56 4.01
CA GLN A 49 0.98 5.29 3.31
C GLN A 49 1.23 6.29 2.18
N LYS A 50 0.19 6.68 1.43
CA LYS A 50 0.28 7.69 0.36
C LYS A 50 0.68 9.06 0.93
N ARG A 51 0.14 9.46 2.08
CA ARG A 51 0.46 10.72 2.76
C ARG A 51 1.91 10.72 3.26
N GLN A 52 2.33 9.66 3.95
CA GLN A 52 3.72 9.51 4.42
C GLN A 52 4.73 9.67 3.28
N LYS A 53 4.45 9.11 2.10
CA LYS A 53 5.33 9.25 0.93
C LYS A 53 5.40 10.67 0.38
N ARG A 54 4.31 11.43 0.41
CA ARG A 54 4.28 12.84 -0.01
C ARG A 54 5.03 13.74 0.96
N ASP A 55 4.90 13.48 2.26
CA ASP A 55 5.54 14.28 3.30
C ASP A 55 7.06 14.04 3.41
N HIS A 56 7.57 12.94 2.83
CA HIS A 56 8.99 12.60 2.75
C HIS A 56 9.60 12.79 1.33
N SER A 57 8.90 13.49 0.42
CA SER A 57 9.38 13.80 -0.93
C SER A 57 10.11 15.15 -1.01
#